data_AF-A0A836CAB2-F1
#
_entry.id   AF-A0A836CAB2-F1
#
_cell.length_a   1.000
_cell.length_b   1.000
_cell.length_c   1.000
_cell.angle_alpha   90.00
_cell.angle_beta   90.00
_cell.angle_gamma   90.00
#
_symmetry.space_group_name_H-M   'P 1'
#
loop_
_entity.id
_entity.type
_entity.pdbx_description
1 polymer ?
#
loop_
_entity_poly.entity_id
_entity_poly.type
_entity_poly.pdbx_seq_one_letter_code
_entity_poly.pdbx_strand_id
1 'polypeptide(L)'
;MTGSWGSSRRVLTKFCKQHAPPGTRSLYRSCEAPGCTTHAYYGYVSTGVKRSCARHKEDGMVFIERPRCSTDGCNRYPLYGASQIGGTHCSDHIGDIIGTPIYFDQECNVRGCKRVASWGSTAAPYVLTHCETHKLPDAVPL
;
A
#
# COMPACT_ATOMS: atom_id res chain seq x y z
N MET A 1 23.77 -15.59 -13.56
CA MET A 1 24.08 -14.15 -13.76
C MET A 1 23.05 -13.65 -14.75
N THR A 2 22.01 -12.91 -14.38
CA THR A 2 22.02 -11.56 -13.80
C THR A 2 20.81 -11.38 -12.87
N GLY A 3 21.06 -10.83 -11.68
CA GLY A 3 20.00 -10.44 -10.76
C GLY A 3 19.24 -9.24 -11.30
N SER A 4 17.91 -9.28 -11.19
CA SER A 4 17.07 -8.11 -11.48
C SER A 4 16.71 -7.45 -10.16
N TRP A 5 17.46 -6.39 -9.83
CA TRP A 5 17.18 -5.48 -8.74
C TRP A 5 16.04 -4.54 -9.19
N GLY A 6 14.87 -4.69 -8.57
CA GLY A 6 13.70 -3.84 -8.80
C GLY A 6 13.42 -2.96 -7.58
N SER A 7 13.35 -1.66 -7.83
CA SER A 7 13.34 -0.55 -6.88
C SER A 7 12.15 -0.49 -5.91
N SER A 8 12.46 0.00 -4.70
CA SER A 8 11.54 0.37 -3.61
C SER A 8 10.17 0.86 -4.05
N ARG A 9 9.14 0.01 -3.96
CA ARG A 9 7.74 0.42 -3.73
C ARG A 9 7.12 -0.50 -2.70
N ARG A 10 6.40 0.12 -1.76
CA ARG A 10 5.99 -0.42 -0.44
C ARG A 10 5.54 -1.88 -0.54
N VAL A 11 6.38 -2.77 0.00
CA VAL A 11 6.12 -4.21 0.13
C VAL A 11 4.88 -4.40 1.00
N LEU A 12 3.71 -4.59 0.41
CA LEU A 12 2.65 -5.29 1.12
C LEU A 12 3.25 -6.65 1.52
N THR A 13 3.39 -6.89 2.81
CA THR A 13 3.73 -8.23 3.30
C THR A 13 2.61 -9.16 2.83
N LYS A 14 2.83 -9.87 1.73
CA LYS A 14 1.94 -10.92 1.19
C LYS A 14 1.83 -12.14 2.13
N PHE A 15 2.51 -12.07 3.27
CA PHE A 15 2.71 -13.18 4.18
C PHE A 15 2.33 -12.74 5.59
N CYS A 16 1.61 -13.59 6.30
CA CYS A 16 1.44 -13.43 7.74
C CYS A 16 2.78 -13.68 8.44
N LYS A 17 2.89 -13.30 9.73
CA LYS A 17 4.11 -13.51 10.52
C LYS A 17 4.61 -14.97 10.48
N GLN A 18 3.71 -15.93 10.37
CA GLN A 18 4.02 -17.37 10.32
C GLN A 18 4.52 -17.85 8.95
N HIS A 19 4.15 -17.16 7.86
CA HIS A 19 4.48 -17.56 6.49
C HIS A 19 5.47 -16.60 5.81
N ALA A 20 6.10 -15.71 6.57
CA ALA A 20 7.01 -14.71 6.05
C ALA A 20 8.36 -15.35 5.68
N PRO A 21 8.84 -15.24 4.41
CA PRO A 21 10.16 -15.71 4.03
C PRO A 21 11.27 -15.07 4.88
N PRO A 22 12.41 -15.75 5.08
CA PRO A 22 13.57 -15.18 5.79
C PRO A 22 13.97 -13.81 5.21
N GLY A 23 14.23 -12.83 6.09
CA GLY A 23 14.53 -11.45 5.68
C GLY A 23 13.31 -10.55 5.42
N THR A 24 12.08 -11.08 5.52
CA THR A 24 10.87 -10.26 5.39
C THR A 24 10.67 -9.38 6.62
N ARG A 25 10.56 -8.06 6.40
CA ARG A 25 10.26 -7.09 7.46
C ARG A 25 8.76 -6.85 7.57
N SER A 26 8.23 -6.88 8.79
CA SER A 26 6.85 -6.47 9.07
C SER A 26 6.60 -5.02 8.65
N LEU A 27 5.52 -4.79 7.90
CA LEU A 27 5.02 -3.44 7.63
C LEU A 27 4.48 -2.74 8.87
N TYR A 28 3.97 -3.53 9.82
CA TYR A 28 3.56 -2.99 11.11
C TYR A 28 4.80 -2.69 11.92
N ARG A 29 4.94 -1.44 12.36
CA ARG A 29 5.99 -1.03 13.28
C ARG A 29 5.72 -1.63 14.65
N SER A 30 6.74 -2.27 15.20
CA SER A 30 6.76 -2.67 16.61
C SER A 30 7.13 -1.47 17.47
N CYS A 31 6.80 -1.55 18.76
CA CYS A 31 7.26 -0.61 19.76
C CYS A 31 8.79 -0.53 19.77
N GLU A 32 9.34 0.69 19.86
CA GLU A 32 10.79 0.93 19.89
C GLU A 32 11.43 0.60 21.26
N ALA A 33 10.61 0.30 22.28
CA ALA A 33 11.10 -0.08 23.61
C ALA A 33 11.85 -1.43 23.56
N PRO A 34 13.05 -1.54 24.16
CA PRO A 34 13.84 -2.77 24.17
C PRO A 34 13.04 -3.98 24.67
N GLY A 35 13.09 -5.09 23.91
CA GLY A 35 12.38 -6.33 24.24
C GLY A 35 10.86 -6.29 24.03
N CYS A 36 10.29 -5.18 23.58
CA CYS A 36 8.86 -5.08 23.33
C CYS A 36 8.47 -5.61 21.95
N THR A 37 7.58 -6.59 21.91
CA THR A 37 7.08 -7.18 20.66
C THR A 37 5.70 -6.66 20.24
N THR A 38 5.13 -5.72 21.00
CA THR A 38 3.81 -5.14 20.73
C THR A 38 3.85 -4.12 19.60
N HIS A 39 2.72 -3.92 18.93
CA HIS A 39 2.59 -2.93 17.86
C HIS A 39 2.68 -1.49 18.40
N ALA A 40 3.36 -0.64 17.63
CA ALA A 40 3.38 0.79 17.88
C ALA A 40 2.10 1.45 17.35
N TYR A 41 1.46 2.24 18.21
CA TYR A 41 0.25 3.01 17.92
C TYR A 41 0.39 4.50 18.25
N TYR A 42 1.34 4.84 19.11
CA TYR A 42 1.55 6.18 19.63
C TYR A 42 2.82 6.80 19.03
N GLY A 43 2.78 8.11 18.83
CA GLY A 43 3.91 8.91 18.38
C GLY A 43 3.60 10.40 18.41
N TYR A 44 4.51 11.22 17.90
CA TYR A 44 4.35 12.66 17.88
C TYR A 44 3.63 13.13 16.61
N VAL A 45 2.64 14.01 16.75
CA VAL A 45 1.86 14.59 15.63
C VAL A 45 2.78 15.21 14.58
N SER A 46 3.84 15.90 15.02
CA SER A 46 4.84 16.54 14.14
C SER A 46 5.51 15.57 13.17
N THR A 47 5.63 14.29 13.55
CA THR A 47 6.26 13.27 12.71
C THR A 47 5.26 12.38 11.99
N GLY A 48 4.04 12.20 12.54
CA GLY A 48 3.06 11.23 12.06
C GLY A 48 3.54 9.76 12.14
N VAL A 49 4.67 9.48 12.79
CA VAL A 49 5.25 8.14 12.87
C VAL A 49 4.93 7.48 14.22
N LYS A 50 4.36 6.27 14.15
CA LYS A 50 4.10 5.42 15.31
C LYS A 50 5.40 4.78 15.80
N ARG A 51 5.75 4.99 17.07
CA ARG A 51 6.98 4.53 17.72
C ARG A 51 6.73 3.68 18.96
N SER A 52 5.67 3.98 19.71
CA SER A 52 5.42 3.34 21.00
C SER A 52 4.07 2.64 21.06
N CYS A 53 3.98 1.60 21.89
CA CYS A 53 2.70 1.03 22.29
C CYS A 53 2.08 1.85 23.43
N ALA A 54 0.85 1.54 23.82
CA ALA A 54 0.15 2.26 24.89
C ALA A 54 0.91 2.26 26.22
N ARG A 55 1.65 1.18 26.53
CA ARG A 55 2.42 1.05 27.77
C ARG A 55 3.73 1.82 27.77
N HIS A 56 4.29 2.12 26.60
CA HIS A 56 5.58 2.79 26.45
C HIS A 56 5.46 4.13 25.74
N LYS A 57 4.26 4.74 25.75
CA LYS A 57 4.08 6.09 25.22
C LYS A 57 4.80 7.08 26.14
N GLU A 58 5.48 8.05 25.53
CA GLU A 58 6.09 9.18 26.24
C GLU A 58 5.10 10.34 26.35
N ASP A 59 5.40 11.30 27.22
CA ASP A 59 4.61 12.53 27.32
C ASP A 59 4.63 13.30 25.99
N GLY A 60 3.46 13.77 25.57
CA GLY A 60 3.27 14.42 24.28
C GLY A 60 3.07 13.46 23.10
N MET A 61 3.19 12.13 23.28
CA MET A 61 2.77 11.18 22.26
C MET A 61 1.25 10.99 22.23
N VAL A 62 0.69 11.00 21.03
CA VAL A 62 -0.73 10.77 20.78
C VAL A 62 -0.95 9.47 20.00
N PHE A 63 -2.15 8.92 20.08
CA PHE A 63 -2.55 7.83 19.20
C PHE A 63 -2.61 8.36 17.76
N ILE A 64 -1.84 7.76 16.87
CA ILE A 64 -1.84 8.14 15.46
C ILE A 64 -2.80 7.21 14.74
N GLU A 65 -3.92 7.76 14.29
CA GLU A 65 -4.95 7.00 13.59
C GLU A 65 -4.43 6.44 12.26
N ARG A 66 -5.07 5.38 11.75
CA ARG A 66 -4.84 4.94 10.37
C ARG A 66 -5.76 5.74 9.45
N PRO A 67 -5.35 6.03 8.21
CA PRO A 67 -6.24 6.66 7.24
C PRO A 67 -7.48 5.80 7.03
N ARG A 68 -8.60 6.49 6.83
CA ARG A 68 -9.92 5.91 6.56
C ARG A 68 -10.38 6.32 5.17
N CYS A 69 -11.34 5.58 4.65
CA CYS A 69 -12.07 5.95 3.44
C CYS A 69 -12.68 7.35 3.62
N SER A 70 -12.63 8.17 2.57
CA SER A 70 -13.13 9.54 2.58
C SER A 70 -14.66 9.62 2.52
N THR A 71 -15.35 8.55 2.13
CA THR A 71 -16.81 8.44 2.22
C THR A 71 -17.28 8.51 3.67
N ASP A 72 -18.26 9.37 3.94
CA ASP A 72 -18.80 9.60 5.29
C ASP A 72 -19.31 8.29 5.93
N GLY A 73 -19.01 8.12 7.23
CA GLY A 73 -19.35 6.90 7.98
C GLY A 73 -18.55 5.64 7.62
N CYS A 74 -17.68 5.67 6.60
CA CYS A 74 -16.91 4.50 6.19
C CYS A 74 -15.63 4.32 7.01
N ASN A 75 -15.55 3.21 7.76
CA ASN A 75 -14.38 2.88 8.58
C ASN A 75 -13.35 1.97 7.87
N ARG A 76 -13.52 1.68 6.58
CA ARG A 76 -12.59 0.81 5.83
C ARG A 76 -11.29 1.55 5.52
N TYR A 77 -10.21 0.78 5.36
CA TYR A 77 -8.92 1.33 4.93
C TYR A 77 -8.98 1.71 3.45
N PRO A 78 -8.46 2.89 3.05
CA PRO A 78 -8.51 3.31 1.67
C PRO A 78 -7.41 2.63 0.86
N LEU A 79 -7.80 2.04 -0.27
CA LEU A 79 -6.94 1.27 -1.17
C LEU A 79 -6.87 1.90 -2.57
N TYR A 80 -7.74 2.87 -2.86
CA TYR A 80 -7.86 3.49 -4.17
C TYR A 80 -7.75 5.00 -4.04
N GLY A 81 -7.20 5.65 -5.06
CA GLY A 81 -7.07 7.10 -5.11
C GLY A 81 -6.71 7.58 -6.51
N ALA A 82 -6.78 8.90 -6.73
CA ALA A 82 -6.36 9.51 -7.99
C ALA A 82 -4.83 9.46 -8.20
N SER A 83 -4.07 9.15 -7.15
CA SER A 83 -2.62 8.98 -7.18
C SER A 83 -2.25 7.58 -6.69
N GLN A 84 -1.16 7.03 -7.22
CA GLN A 84 -0.53 5.80 -6.72
C GLN A 84 -0.09 5.89 -5.25
N ILE A 85 -0.14 7.08 -4.65
CA ILE A 85 0.30 7.34 -3.28
C ILE A 85 -0.86 7.94 -2.49
N GLY A 86 -1.20 7.29 -1.37
CA GLY A 86 -2.19 7.81 -0.43
C GLY A 86 -3.62 7.58 -0.89
N GLY A 87 -4.16 6.39 -0.60
CA GLY A 87 -5.53 6.06 -0.94
C GLY A 87 -6.52 6.97 -0.22
N THR A 88 -7.61 7.30 -0.92
CA THR A 88 -8.74 8.07 -0.39
C THR A 88 -9.97 7.20 -0.21
N HIS A 89 -10.22 6.22 -1.09
CA HIS A 89 -11.43 5.41 -1.06
C HIS A 89 -11.11 3.92 -0.89
N CYS A 90 -12.05 3.19 -0.27
CA CYS A 90 -11.97 1.74 -0.14
C CYS A 90 -12.49 1.03 -1.41
N SER A 91 -12.36 -0.30 -1.44
CA SER A 91 -12.85 -1.13 -2.55
C SER A 91 -14.34 -0.97 -2.85
N ASP A 92 -15.15 -0.67 -1.84
CA ASP A 92 -16.61 -0.59 -2.00
C ASP A 92 -17.02 0.78 -2.54
N HIS A 93 -16.16 1.78 -2.40
CA HIS A 93 -16.41 3.18 -2.75
C HIS A 93 -15.49 3.66 -3.89
N ILE A 94 -15.00 2.73 -4.71
CA ILE A 94 -14.22 3.08 -5.90
C ILE A 94 -15.09 3.81 -6.94
N GLY A 95 -16.39 3.53 -6.99
CA GLY A 95 -17.32 4.23 -7.89
C GLY A 95 -17.46 5.73 -7.59
N ASP A 96 -17.12 6.16 -6.37
CA ASP A 96 -17.20 7.56 -5.94
C ASP A 96 -16.04 8.40 -6.49
N ILE A 97 -15.00 7.75 -7.03
CA ILE A 97 -13.82 8.42 -7.57
C ILE A 97 -13.39 7.86 -8.91
N ILE A 98 -12.75 8.73 -9.68
CA ILE A 98 -11.87 8.30 -10.75
C ILE A 98 -10.50 7.98 -10.14
N GLY A 99 -10.29 6.70 -9.78
CA GLY A 99 -9.09 6.28 -9.04
C GLY A 99 -8.53 4.93 -9.47
N THR A 100 -7.25 4.73 -9.18
CA THR A 100 -6.54 3.46 -9.36
C THR A 100 -6.22 2.85 -7.99
N PRO A 101 -5.95 1.53 -7.91
CA PRO A 101 -5.37 0.95 -6.70
C PRO A 101 -4.04 1.63 -6.36
N ILE A 102 -3.80 1.94 -5.09
CA ILE A 102 -2.52 2.49 -4.61
C ILE A 102 -1.40 1.44 -4.52
N TYR A 103 -1.71 0.19 -4.88
CA TYR A 103 -0.79 -0.95 -4.91
C TYR A 103 -0.96 -1.71 -6.22
N PHE A 104 0.16 -1.99 -6.91
CA PHE A 104 0.17 -2.71 -8.19
C PHE A 104 0.89 -4.04 -8.04
N ASP A 105 0.11 -5.11 -7.85
CA ASP A 105 0.59 -6.49 -7.94
C ASP A 105 -0.03 -7.24 -9.13
N GLN A 106 -0.79 -6.54 -9.96
CA GLN A 106 -1.45 -7.09 -11.13
C GLN A 106 -0.40 -7.46 -12.18
N GLU A 107 -0.41 -8.71 -12.61
CA GLU A 107 0.43 -9.20 -13.69
C GLU A 107 -0.11 -8.71 -15.03
N CYS A 108 0.76 -8.66 -16.03
CA CYS A 108 0.36 -8.36 -17.40
C CYS A 108 -0.64 -9.42 -17.90
N ASN A 109 -1.73 -8.97 -18.50
CA ASN A 109 -2.80 -9.84 -19.01
C ASN A 109 -2.37 -10.74 -20.19
N VAL A 110 -1.19 -10.53 -20.76
CA VAL A 110 -0.65 -11.39 -21.82
C VAL A 110 -0.26 -12.74 -21.23
N ARG A 111 -0.84 -13.82 -21.75
CA ARG A 111 -0.58 -15.19 -21.30
C ARG A 111 0.92 -15.49 -21.24
N GLY A 112 1.37 -15.98 -20.08
CA GLY A 112 2.77 -16.31 -19.84
C GLY A 112 3.67 -15.12 -19.49
N CYS A 113 3.16 -13.89 -19.50
CA CYS A 113 3.91 -12.71 -19.09
C CYS A 113 3.84 -12.53 -17.56
N LYS A 114 5.00 -12.60 -16.89
CA LYS A 114 5.12 -12.41 -15.44
C LYS A 114 5.51 -10.98 -15.03
N ARG A 115 5.47 -10.04 -15.97
CA ARG A 115 5.80 -8.62 -15.69
C ARG A 115 4.60 -7.97 -15.02
N VAL A 116 4.85 -7.06 -14.09
CA VAL A 116 3.80 -6.23 -13.48
C VAL A 116 3.18 -5.33 -14.56
N ALA A 117 1.86 -5.23 -14.57
CA ALA A 117 1.13 -4.31 -15.41
C ALA A 117 1.44 -2.86 -15.00
N SER A 118 1.83 -2.05 -15.97
CA SER A 118 2.21 -0.63 -15.81
C SER A 118 1.48 0.30 -16.79
N TRP A 119 0.71 -0.27 -17.71
CA TRP A 119 -0.07 0.41 -18.74
C TRP A 119 -1.51 -0.06 -18.67
N GLY A 120 -2.45 0.87 -18.83
CA GLY A 120 -3.86 0.61 -18.63
C GLY A 120 -4.77 1.51 -19.45
N SER A 121 -6.06 1.27 -19.29
CA SER A 121 -7.10 2.09 -19.90
C SER A 121 -7.33 3.36 -19.08
N THR A 122 -7.57 4.48 -19.77
CA THR A 122 -8.13 5.69 -19.16
C THR A 122 -9.65 5.65 -19.03
N ALA A 123 -10.31 4.65 -19.60
CA ALA A 123 -11.74 4.44 -19.37
C ALA A 123 -11.95 3.79 -18.00
N ALA A 124 -12.86 4.35 -17.21
CA ALA A 124 -13.17 3.84 -15.87
C ALA A 124 -13.67 2.38 -15.91
N PRO A 125 -13.27 1.52 -14.94
CA PRO A 125 -12.26 1.79 -13.91
C PRO A 125 -10.84 1.83 -14.50
N TYR A 126 -10.03 2.76 -14.02
CA TYR A 126 -8.64 2.94 -14.46
C TYR A 126 -7.82 1.75 -13.96
N VAL A 127 -7.65 0.75 -14.82
CA VAL A 127 -7.01 -0.53 -14.47
C VAL A 127 -5.77 -0.73 -15.32
N LEU A 128 -4.64 -1.00 -14.64
CA LEU A 128 -3.42 -1.48 -15.28
C LEU A 128 -3.63 -2.90 -15.78
N THR A 129 -3.38 -3.13 -17.06
CA THR A 129 -3.65 -4.39 -17.75
C THR A 129 -2.42 -4.96 -18.45
N HIS A 130 -1.50 -4.11 -18.89
CA HIS A 130 -0.35 -4.52 -19.70
C HIS A 130 0.95 -3.96 -19.13
N CYS A 131 2.07 -4.63 -19.36
CA CYS A 131 3.39 -4.08 -19.05
C CYS A 131 3.90 -3.19 -20.20
N GLU A 132 5.00 -2.46 -20.00
CA GLU A 132 5.63 -1.61 -21.02
C GLU A 132 5.77 -2.25 -22.40
N THR A 133 6.11 -3.54 -22.45
CA THR A 133 6.35 -4.26 -23.72
C THR A 133 5.07 -4.75 -24.39
N HIS A 134 3.93 -4.72 -23.69
CA HIS A 134 2.64 -5.17 -24.19
C HIS A 134 1.58 -4.07 -24.14
N LYS A 135 2.00 -2.81 -23.97
CA LYS A 135 1.08 -1.67 -23.89
C LYS A 135 0.23 -1.58 -25.14
N LEU A 136 -1.07 -1.37 -24.96
CA LEU A 136 -1.97 -1.08 -26.07
C LEU A 136 -1.63 0.30 -26.66
N PRO A 137 -1.87 0.53 -27.97
CA PRO A 137 -1.55 1.79 -28.61
C PRO A 137 -2.15 3.03 -27.91
N ASP A 138 -3.36 2.88 -27.35
CA ASP A 138 -4.09 3.94 -26.64
C ASP A 138 -3.92 3.88 -25.11
N ALA A 139 -3.11 2.96 -24.60
CA ALA A 139 -2.86 2.86 -23.17
C ALA A 139 -1.93 4.00 -22.72
N VAL A 140 -2.19 4.54 -21.53
CA VAL A 140 -1.32 5.54 -20.89
C VAL A 140 -0.61 4.92 -19.68
N PRO A 141 0.58 5.43 -19.28
CA PRO A 141 1.18 5.07 -18.01
C PRO A 141 0.34 5.74 -16.90
N LEU A 142 -0.19 4.93 -15.99
CA LEU A 142 -0.88 5.41 -14.78
C LEU A 142 0.05 5.27 -13.58
#